data_AF-A0A524Q5U5-F1
#
_entry.id   AF-A0A524Q5U5-F1
#
_cell.length_a   1.000
_cell.length_b   1.000
_cell.length_c   1.000
_cell.angle_alpha   90.00
_cell.angle_beta   90.00
_cell.angle_gamma   90.00
#
_symmetry.space_group_name_H-M   'P 1'
#
loop_
_entity.id
_entity.type
_entity.pdbx_description
1 polymer ?
#
loop_
_entity_poly.entity_id
_entity_poly.type
_entity_poly.pdbx_seq_one_letter_code
_entity_poly.pdbx_strand_id
1 'polypeptide(L)'
;MSDAAYRFNSADQDIRLDADKITTEAGEVHRLRVANEASALAYRFDEISATLAYLGHAQIATATSAASWRIQKFVFGNGTGDVTVTWADGNADFDNVWDDRAALSYS
;
A
#
# COMPACT_ATOMS: atom_id res chain seq x y z
N MET A 1 -26.84 17.15 -15.84
CA MET A 1 -25.41 17.07 -15.48
C MET A 1 -25.03 15.61 -15.57
N SER A 2 -24.47 15.18 -16.69
CA SER A 2 -24.04 13.79 -16.90
C SER A 2 -22.57 13.68 -16.52
N ASP A 3 -22.35 12.97 -15.42
CA ASP A 3 -21.06 12.56 -14.89
C ASP A 3 -20.34 11.69 -15.93
N ALA A 4 -19.27 12.20 -16.52
CA ALA A 4 -18.44 11.49 -17.48
C ALA A 4 -17.15 11.04 -16.79
N ALA A 5 -17.29 10.20 -15.78
CA ALA A 5 -16.18 9.45 -15.22
C ALA A 5 -15.66 8.48 -16.30
N TYR A 6 -14.42 8.70 -16.73
CA TYR A 6 -13.56 7.74 -17.42
C TYR A 6 -14.12 7.03 -18.68
N ARG A 7 -13.75 7.53 -19.86
CA ARG A 7 -13.73 6.72 -21.10
C ARG A 7 -12.27 6.51 -21.52
N PHE A 8 -11.75 5.30 -21.33
CA PHE A 8 -10.52 4.86 -21.99
C PHE A 8 -10.79 4.76 -23.49
N ASN A 9 -10.21 5.65 -24.28
CA ASN A 9 -10.16 5.52 -25.73
C ASN A 9 -8.78 4.99 -26.10
N SER A 10 -8.70 3.74 -26.58
CA SER A 10 -7.44 3.08 -26.92
C SER A 10 -6.70 3.69 -28.12
N ALA A 11 -7.30 4.66 -28.81
CA ALA A 11 -6.68 5.39 -29.92
C ALA A 11 -5.92 6.65 -29.49
N ASP A 12 -6.02 7.05 -28.21
CA ASP A 12 -5.43 8.28 -27.70
C ASP A 12 -4.49 7.90 -26.54
N GLN A 13 -3.17 7.94 -26.78
CA GLN A 13 -2.14 7.66 -25.76
C GLN A 13 -2.03 8.80 -24.73
N ASP A 14 -2.94 9.78 -24.75
CA ASP A 14 -3.02 10.85 -23.78
C ASP A 14 -3.56 10.33 -22.45
N ILE A 15 -2.63 10.05 -21.54
CA ILE A 15 -2.91 9.92 -20.11
C ILE A 15 -3.40 11.29 -19.64
N ARG A 16 -4.72 11.46 -19.51
CA ARG A 16 -5.32 12.67 -18.97
C ARG A 16 -5.02 12.74 -17.48
N LEU A 17 -4.00 13.52 -17.14
CA LEU A 17 -3.69 13.91 -15.76
C LEU A 17 -4.77 14.89 -15.28
N ASP A 18 -5.32 14.67 -14.08
CA ASP A 18 -6.33 15.55 -13.49
C ASP A 18 -5.74 16.95 -13.25
N ALA A 19 -6.05 17.87 -14.17
CA ALA A 19 -5.64 19.26 -14.09
C ALA A 19 -6.74 20.08 -13.41
N ASP A 20 -6.45 20.63 -12.23
CA ASP A 20 -7.35 21.54 -11.54
C ASP A 20 -7.25 22.92 -12.21
N LYS A 21 -8.37 23.45 -12.71
CA LYS A 21 -8.40 24.71 -13.47
C LYS A 21 -8.17 25.89 -12.52
N ILE A 22 -7.07 26.62 -12.68
CA ILE A 22 -6.81 27.86 -11.94
C ILE A 22 -6.93 29.03 -12.90
N THR A 23 -7.94 29.86 -12.69
CA THR A 23 -8.10 31.12 -13.44
C THR A 23 -7.32 32.22 -12.73
N THR A 24 -6.43 32.90 -13.44
CA THR A 24 -5.77 34.12 -12.96
C THR A 24 -6.13 35.29 -13.87
N GLU A 25 -5.95 36.53 -13.38
CA GLU A 25 -6.31 37.74 -14.14
C GLU A 25 -5.56 37.86 -15.49
N ALA A 26 -4.45 37.14 -15.66
CA ALA A 26 -3.64 37.13 -16.89
C ALA A 26 -3.91 35.93 -17.83
N GLY A 27 -4.87 35.05 -17.51
CA GLY A 27 -5.24 33.92 -18.39
C GLY A 27 -5.47 32.58 -17.67
N GLU A 28 -5.77 31.56 -18.46
CA GLU A 28 -5.98 30.18 -18.01
C GLU A 28 -4.64 29.47 -17.80
N VAL A 29 -4.40 29.00 -16.56
CA VAL A 29 -3.22 28.22 -16.22
C VAL A 29 -3.68 26.84 -15.74
N HIS A 30 -3.28 25.80 -16.45
CA HIS A 30 -3.53 24.42 -16.04
C HIS A 30 -2.39 23.96 -15.14
N ARG A 31 -2.70 23.52 -13.91
CA ARG A 31 -1.73 22.81 -13.08
C ARG A 31 -1.97 21.32 -13.22
N LEU A 32 -1.01 20.62 -13.80
CA LEU A 32 -0.97 19.16 -13.76
C LEU A 32 -0.72 18.74 -12.31
N ARG A 33 -1.66 18.00 -11.70
CA ARG A 33 -1.40 17.30 -10.44
C ARG A 33 -1.09 15.85 -10.78
N VAL A 34 0.08 15.37 -10.37
CA VAL A 34 0.35 13.93 -10.32
C VAL A 34 -0.25 13.44 -9.02
N ALA A 35 -1.47 12.88 -9.08
CA ALA A 35 -2.02 12.16 -7.95
C ALA A 35 -1.25 10.84 -7.84
N ASN A 36 -0.41 10.71 -6.80
CA ASN A 36 0.11 9.41 -6.42
C ASN A 36 -1.04 8.63 -5.79
N GLU A 37 -1.85 7.96 -6.62
CA GLU A 37 -2.90 7.08 -6.10
C GLU A 37 -2.23 6.00 -5.25
N ALA A 38 -2.72 5.82 -4.02
CA ALA A 38 -2.20 4.79 -3.13
C ALA A 38 -2.30 3.45 -3.84
N SER A 39 -1.14 2.88 -4.23
CA SER A 39 -1.11 1.64 -4.99
C SER A 39 -1.84 0.55 -4.21
N ALA A 40 -2.80 -0.12 -4.85
CA ALA A 40 -3.49 -1.23 -4.24
C ALA A 40 -2.48 -2.34 -3.90
N LEU A 41 -2.44 -2.73 -2.63
CA LEU A 41 -1.54 -3.77 -2.13
C LEU A 41 -2.30 -5.09 -1.92
N ALA A 42 -1.61 -6.19 -2.12
CA ALA A 42 -2.02 -7.47 -1.58
C ALA A 42 -1.69 -7.52 -0.09
N TYR A 43 -2.62 -8.09 0.69
CA TYR A 43 -2.45 -8.33 2.11
C TYR A 43 -2.47 -9.81 2.40
N ARG A 44 -1.65 -10.23 3.35
CA ARG A 44 -1.70 -11.59 3.91
C ARG A 44 -1.68 -11.51 5.43
N PHE A 45 -2.61 -12.23 6.05
CA PHE A 45 -2.70 -12.32 7.50
C PHE A 45 -2.49 -13.77 7.91
N ASP A 46 -1.67 -13.98 8.94
CA ASP A 46 -1.43 -15.29 9.53
C ASP A 46 -1.56 -15.20 11.05
N GLU A 47 -2.57 -15.87 11.59
CA GLU A 47 -2.81 -15.97 13.03
C GLU A 47 -2.19 -17.27 13.55
N ILE A 48 -1.15 -17.14 14.37
CA ILE A 48 -0.49 -18.30 14.97
C ILE A 48 -1.19 -18.71 16.26
N SER A 49 -1.65 -17.72 17.04
CA SER A 49 -2.38 -17.92 18.29
C SER A 49 -3.11 -16.64 18.70
N ALA A 50 -3.87 -16.71 19.79
CA ALA A 50 -4.52 -15.55 20.38
C ALA A 50 -3.55 -14.42 20.80
N THR A 51 -2.25 -14.70 20.92
CA THR A 51 -1.23 -13.71 21.32
C THR A 51 -0.26 -13.33 20.20
N LEU A 52 -0.32 -13.97 19.02
CA LEU A 52 0.65 -13.77 17.96
C LEU A 52 0.02 -13.87 16.57
N ALA A 53 0.20 -12.81 15.77
CA ALA A 53 -0.16 -12.81 14.35
C ALA A 53 0.85 -12.01 13.51
N TYR A 54 0.79 -12.21 12.18
CA TYR A 54 1.61 -11.51 11.20
C TYR A 54 0.73 -10.89 10.11
N LEU A 55 1.10 -9.69 9.65
CA LEU A 55 0.48 -9.03 8.50
C LEU A 55 1.53 -8.65 7.48
N GLY A 56 1.41 -9.20 6.26
CA GLY A 56 2.29 -8.92 5.14
C GLY A 56 1.59 -8.05 4.11
N HIS A 57 2.33 -7.10 3.54
CA HIS A 57 1.86 -6.21 2.49
C HIS A 57 2.84 -6.28 1.32
N ALA A 58 2.34 -6.41 0.10
CA ALA A 58 3.17 -6.39 -1.12
C ALA A 58 2.36 -5.89 -2.31
N GLN A 59 3.02 -5.67 -3.45
CA GLN A 59 2.32 -5.43 -4.70
C GLN A 59 1.39 -6.62 -5.02
N ILE A 60 0.25 -6.34 -5.64
CA ILE A 60 -0.67 -7.39 -6.09
C ILE A 60 0.07 -8.37 -7.00
N ALA A 61 -0.23 -9.67 -6.86
CA ALA A 61 0.41 -10.79 -7.55
C ALA A 61 1.88 -11.07 -7.18
N THR A 62 2.43 -10.43 -6.14
CA THR A 62 3.72 -10.81 -5.57
C THR A 62 3.66 -12.24 -5.01
N ALA A 63 4.63 -13.08 -5.40
CA ALA A 63 4.79 -14.42 -4.84
C ALA A 63 5.18 -14.35 -3.36
N THR A 64 4.75 -15.33 -2.54
CA THR A 64 5.11 -15.36 -1.12
C THR A 64 6.60 -15.59 -0.88
N SER A 65 7.27 -16.22 -1.85
CA SER A 65 8.70 -16.48 -1.86
C SER A 65 9.56 -15.32 -2.39
N ALA A 66 8.94 -14.21 -2.83
CA ALA A 66 9.66 -13.05 -3.33
C ALA A 66 10.03 -12.10 -2.18
N ALA A 67 11.24 -11.52 -2.23
CA ALA A 67 11.71 -10.49 -1.30
C ALA A 67 11.12 -9.12 -1.68
N SER A 68 9.80 -8.99 -1.55
CA SER A 68 9.03 -7.79 -1.94
C SER A 68 7.86 -7.54 -1.01
N TRP A 69 7.89 -8.15 0.17
CA TRP A 69 6.93 -7.92 1.24
C TRP A 69 7.54 -6.98 2.26
N ARG A 70 6.69 -6.21 2.93
CA ARG A 70 6.96 -5.67 4.26
C ARG A 70 6.05 -6.38 5.25
N ILE A 71 6.54 -6.69 6.44
CA ILE A 71 5.83 -7.58 7.36
C ILE A 71 5.79 -6.99 8.75
N GLN A 72 4.60 -6.94 9.33
CA GLN A 72 4.37 -6.56 10.72
C GLN A 72 4.11 -7.82 11.56
N LYS A 73 4.62 -7.82 12.79
CA LYS A 73 4.30 -8.80 13.83
C LYS A 73 3.47 -8.13 14.91
N PHE A 74 2.36 -8.76 15.24
CA PHE A 74 1.44 -8.36 16.31
C PHE A 74 1.62 -9.29 17.49
N VAL A 75 1.87 -8.72 18.66
CA VAL A 75 1.87 -9.44 19.94
C VAL A 75 0.74 -8.88 20.79
N PHE A 76 -0.27 -9.70 21.06
CA PHE A 76 -1.44 -9.30 21.85
C PHE A 76 -1.21 -9.61 23.32
N GLY A 77 -1.39 -8.61 24.17
CA GLY A 77 -1.31 -8.73 25.62
C GLY A 77 -2.44 -9.62 26.16
N ASN A 78 -2.11 -10.55 27.04
CA ASN A 78 -3.06 -11.52 27.58
C ASN A 78 -4.08 -10.83 28.51
N GLY A 79 -5.23 -10.43 27.96
CA GLY A 79 -6.34 -9.84 28.71
C GLY A 79 -6.20 -8.35 29.06
N THR A 80 -5.12 -7.69 28.63
CA THR A 80 -4.90 -6.25 28.85
C THR A 80 -5.49 -5.39 27.73
N GLY A 81 -5.81 -6.00 26.58
CA GLY A 81 -6.21 -5.29 25.37
C GLY A 81 -5.06 -4.55 24.68
N ASP A 82 -3.82 -4.73 25.15
CA ASP A 82 -2.63 -4.13 24.55
C ASP A 82 -2.17 -4.90 23.31
N VAL A 83 -1.61 -4.20 22.33
CA VAL A 83 -1.07 -4.80 21.11
C VAL A 83 0.24 -4.12 20.77
N THR A 84 1.32 -4.89 20.81
CA THR A 84 2.62 -4.44 20.30
C THR A 84 2.74 -4.78 18.82
N VAL A 85 3.06 -3.78 18.01
CA VAL A 85 3.30 -3.94 16.57
C VAL A 85 4.75 -3.61 16.28
N THR A 86 5.44 -4.55 15.65
CA THR A 86 6.87 -4.42 15.27
C THR A 86 7.02 -4.73 13.79
N TRP A 87 8.06 -4.18 13.18
CA TRP A 87 8.35 -4.40 11.77
C TRP A 87 9.50 -5.39 11.59
N ALA A 88 9.40 -6.21 10.55
CA ALA A 88 10.53 -7.03 10.11
C ALA A 88 11.74 -6.13 9.83
N ASP A 89 12.90 -6.53 10.33
CA ASP A 89 14.18 -5.81 10.24
C ASP A 89 14.16 -4.37 10.81
N GLY A 90 13.09 -3.98 11.50
CA GLY A 90 12.94 -2.66 12.11
C GLY A 90 12.67 -1.51 11.11
N ASN A 91 12.29 -1.82 9.86
CA ASN A 91 11.94 -0.83 8.84
C ASN A 91 10.63 -1.21 8.12
N ALA A 92 10.12 -0.32 7.27
CA ALA A 92 8.89 -0.57 6.50
C ALA A 92 9.17 -0.92 5.02
N ASP A 93 10.36 -1.46 4.74
CA ASP A 93 10.85 -1.69 3.39
C ASP A 93 10.25 -2.99 2.79
N PHE A 94 10.10 -2.99 1.47
CA PHE A 94 9.56 -4.13 0.71
C PHE A 94 10.69 -5.05 0.25
N ASP A 95 11.41 -5.65 1.19
CA ASP A 95 12.59 -6.48 0.96
C ASP A 95 12.52 -7.84 1.69
N ASN A 96 11.38 -8.14 2.33
CA ASN A 96 11.17 -9.38 3.07
C ASN A 96 10.44 -10.45 2.25
N VAL A 97 10.65 -11.72 2.64
CA VAL A 97 9.97 -12.89 2.07
C VAL A 97 8.86 -13.33 3.03
N TRP A 98 7.62 -13.43 2.55
CA TRP A 98 6.47 -13.81 3.39
C TRP A 98 6.59 -15.22 3.97
N ASP A 99 7.15 -16.15 3.19
CA ASP A 99 7.31 -17.54 3.64
C ASP A 99 8.20 -17.64 4.88
N ASP A 100 9.12 -16.68 5.07
CA ASP A 100 10.06 -16.63 6.19
C ASP A 100 9.58 -15.78 7.39
N ARG A 101 8.33 -15.26 7.36
CA ARG A 101 7.78 -14.34 8.39
C ARG A 101 8.02 -14.73 9.85
N ALA A 102 8.05 -16.02 10.17
CA ALA A 102 8.26 -16.47 11.55
C ALA A 102 9.74 -16.39 12.00
N ALA A 103 10.68 -16.38 11.05
CA ALA A 103 12.12 -16.42 11.27
C ALA A 103 12.81 -15.05 11.20
N LEU A 104 12.10 -14.01 10.74
CA LEU A 104 12.62 -12.64 10.65
C LEU A 104 12.83 -12.02 12.04
N SER A 105 13.69 -11.01 12.10
CA SER A 105 13.88 -10.19 13.30
C SER A 105 12.86 -9.06 13.34
N TYR A 106 12.36 -8.71 14.53
CA TYR A 106 11.28 -7.73 14.68
C TYR A 106 11.62 -6.70 15.77
N SER A 107 11.52 -5.42 15.43
CA SER A 107 11.70 -4.29 16.36
C SER A 107 10.88 -3.07 15.98
#